data_AF-A0A2P8E6T8-F1
#
_entry.id   AF-A0A2P8E6T8-F1
#
_cell.length_a   1.000
_cell.length_b   1.000
_cell.length_c   1.000
_cell.angle_alpha   90.00
_cell.angle_beta   90.00
_cell.angle_gamma   90.00
#
_symmetry.space_group_name_H-M   'P 1'
#
loop_
_entity.id
_entity.type
_entity.pdbx_description
1 polymer ?
#
loop_
_entity_poly.entity_id
_entity_poly.type
_entity_poly.pdbx_seq_one_letter_code
_entity_poly.pdbx_strand_id
1 'polypeptide(L)'
;MRTVTELRKSMYEPGKGTWYNATFTVDDTGKITADFDYDNPAARRHGQRQRARHRGGAYNELMLKDHTTYPRDPENLPDGRHARTGSSAWTEQRRAST
;
A
#
# COMPACT_ATOMS: atom_id res chain seq x y z
N MET A 1 -16.90 2.71 -16.39
CA MET A 1 -16.57 3.26 -15.06
C MET A 1 -15.29 2.58 -14.58
N ARG A 2 -14.19 3.30 -14.33
CA ARG A 2 -13.00 2.70 -13.70
C ARG A 2 -13.31 2.49 -12.22
N THR A 3 -13.16 1.28 -11.71
CA THR A 3 -13.37 1.00 -10.29
C THR A 3 -12.17 1.50 -9.49
N VAL A 4 -12.33 1.63 -8.17
CA VAL A 4 -11.21 1.94 -7.27
C VAL A 4 -10.08 0.92 -7.42
N THR A 5 -10.39 -0.35 -7.64
CA THR A 5 -9.40 -1.42 -7.87
C THR A 5 -8.57 -1.17 -9.13
N GLU A 6 -9.21 -0.78 -10.24
CA GLU A 6 -8.48 -0.46 -11.48
C GLU A 6 -7.59 0.76 -11.29
N LEU A 7 -8.06 1.77 -10.54
CA LEU A 7 -7.25 2.94 -10.23
C LEU A 7 -6.02 2.57 -9.37
N ARG A 8 -6.21 1.79 -8.29
CA ARG A 8 -5.11 1.28 -7.46
C ARG A 8 -4.07 0.52 -8.27
N LYS A 9 -4.53 -0.34 -9.19
CA LYS A 9 -3.65 -1.09 -10.09
C LYS A 9 -2.89 -0.18 -11.03
N SER A 10 -3.53 0.85 -11.59
CA SER A 10 -2.87 1.81 -12.49
C SER A 10 -1.87 2.74 -11.80
N MET A 11 -2.03 2.96 -10.50
CA MET A 11 -1.19 3.83 -9.68
C MET A 11 -0.17 3.06 -8.83
N TYR A 12 -0.07 1.74 -9.07
CA TYR A 12 0.95 0.92 -8.44
C TYR A 12 2.32 1.25 -9.05
N GLU A 13 3.28 1.52 -8.18
CA GLU A 13 4.68 1.73 -8.52
C GLU A 13 5.52 0.60 -7.89
N PRO A 14 6.33 -0.15 -8.67
CA PRO A 14 7.21 -1.18 -8.13
C PRO A 14 8.12 -0.64 -7.02
N GLY A 15 8.23 -1.36 -5.91
CA GLY A 15 9.04 -0.95 -4.75
C GLY A 15 8.38 0.09 -3.85
N LYS A 16 7.42 0.87 -4.34
CA LYS A 16 6.66 1.83 -3.52
C LYS A 16 5.29 1.31 -3.08
N GLY A 17 4.67 0.47 -3.92
CA GLY A 17 3.31 -0.01 -3.75
C GLY A 17 2.27 0.92 -4.39
N THR A 18 1.02 0.80 -3.95
CA THR A 18 -0.08 1.72 -4.30
C THR A 18 -0.49 2.55 -3.07
N TRP A 19 -1.40 3.50 -3.21
CA TRP A 19 -1.86 4.31 -2.08
C TRP A 19 -2.65 3.47 -1.05
N TYR A 20 -2.69 3.86 0.22
CA TYR A 20 -3.58 3.25 1.22
C TYR A 20 -4.92 3.96 1.32
N ASN A 21 -4.91 5.29 1.24
CA ASN A 21 -6.11 6.11 1.27
C ASN A 21 -6.14 7.04 0.06
N ALA A 22 -7.34 7.38 -0.39
CA ALA A 22 -7.56 8.41 -1.39
C ALA A 22 -8.69 9.33 -0.91
N THR A 23 -8.49 10.64 -1.01
CA THR A 23 -9.52 11.64 -0.76
C THR A 23 -9.87 12.30 -2.09
N PHE A 24 -11.13 12.21 -2.49
CA PHE A 24 -11.65 12.88 -3.68
C PHE A 24 -12.51 14.06 -3.24
N THR A 25 -12.21 15.24 -3.76
CA THR A 25 -13.01 16.45 -3.52
C THR A 25 -13.63 16.88 -4.84
N VAL A 26 -14.92 17.16 -4.82
CA VAL A 26 -15.66 17.72 -5.95
C VAL A 26 -16.14 19.10 -5.51
N ASP A 27 -15.75 20.15 -6.24
CA ASP A 27 -16.25 21.50 -5.98
C ASP A 27 -17.57 21.78 -6.70
N ASP A 28 -18.12 22.98 -6.48
CA ASP A 28 -19.39 23.43 -7.05
C ASP A 28 -19.34 23.64 -8.58
N THR A 29 -18.14 23.76 -9.15
CA THR A 29 -17.92 23.78 -10.61
C THR A 29 -17.84 22.39 -11.22
N GLY A 30 -17.85 21.34 -10.39
CA GLY A 30 -17.69 19.95 -10.82
C GLY A 30 -16.23 19.56 -11.07
N LYS A 31 -15.26 20.39 -10.67
CA LYS A 31 -13.84 20.03 -10.75
C LYS A 31 -13.53 19.00 -9.66
N ILE A 32 -12.82 17.95 -10.07
CA ILE A 32 -12.39 16.87 -9.18
C ILE A 32 -10.91 17.05 -8.85
N THR A 33 -10.58 17.04 -7.55
CA THR A 33 -9.21 16.89 -7.06
C THR A 33 -9.09 15.60 -6.27
N ALA A 34 -7.89 15.02 -6.28
CA ALA A 34 -7.60 13.77 -5.59
C ALA A 34 -6.26 13.86 -4.85
N ASP A 35 -6.26 13.45 -3.59
CA ASP A 35 -5.07 13.28 -2.76
C ASP A 35 -4.90 11.79 -2.45
N PHE A 36 -3.67 11.28 -2.63
CA PHE A 36 -3.35 9.87 -2.48
C PHE A 36 -2.25 9.68 -1.44
N ASP A 37 -2.59 8.98 -0.36
CA ASP A 37 -1.70 8.76 0.78
C ASP A 37 -1.07 7.37 0.70
N TYR A 38 0.23 7.33 0.45
CA TYR A 38 1.01 6.10 0.31
C TYR A 38 1.59 5.58 1.63
N ASP A 39 1.54 6.38 2.70
CA ASP A 39 2.38 6.17 3.87
C ASP A 39 1.58 5.85 5.14
N ASN A 40 0.34 6.31 5.22
CA ASN A 40 -0.43 6.30 6.46
C ASN A 40 -1.72 5.47 6.34
N PRO A 41 -1.65 4.13 6.41
CA PRO A 41 -2.83 3.26 6.29
C PRO A 41 -3.93 3.60 7.30
N ALA A 42 -5.19 3.37 6.92
CA ALA A 42 -6.36 3.78 7.70
C ALA A 42 -6.31 3.37 9.20
N ALA A 43 -5.73 2.22 9.54
CA ALA A 43 -5.60 1.83 10.95
C ALA A 43 -4.64 2.69 11.78
N ARG A 44 -3.70 3.40 11.15
CA ARG A 44 -2.87 4.41 11.79
C ARG A 44 -3.63 5.72 11.98
N ARG A 45 -4.42 6.16 10.99
CA ARG A 45 -5.28 7.36 11.07
C ARG A 45 -6.41 7.25 12.10
N HIS A 46 -6.99 6.06 12.32
CA HIS A 46 -8.05 5.85 13.33
C HIS A 46 -7.54 5.65 14.77
N GLY A 47 -6.28 5.98 15.03
CA GLY A 47 -5.67 5.86 16.34
C GLY A 47 -6.26 6.83 17.37
N GLN A 48 -7.38 6.47 18.01
CA GLN A 48 -7.66 6.65 19.46
C GLN A 48 -9.07 6.21 19.89
N ARG A 49 -10.10 6.26 19.02
CA ARG A 49 -11.48 5.84 19.41
C ARG A 49 -11.83 4.39 19.09
N GLN A 50 -11.07 3.71 18.22
CA GLN A 50 -11.33 2.33 17.79
C GLN A 50 -10.16 1.37 18.08
N ARG A 51 -9.26 1.73 19.01
CA ARG A 51 -8.09 0.91 19.38
C ARG A 51 -8.45 -0.50 19.88
N ALA A 52 -9.72 -0.75 20.24
CA ALA A 52 -10.20 -2.05 20.67
C ALA A 52 -10.68 -2.99 19.55
N ARG A 53 -10.99 -2.50 18.33
CA ARG A 53 -11.58 -3.35 17.26
C ARG A 53 -10.62 -3.79 16.16
N HIS A 54 -9.54 -3.03 15.93
CA HIS A 54 -8.60 -3.29 14.82
C HIS A 54 -7.19 -3.69 15.28
N ARG A 55 -6.98 -3.93 16.57
CA ARG A 55 -5.74 -4.53 17.10
C ARG A 55 -5.86 -6.05 17.23
N GLY A 56 -6.58 -6.68 16.30
CA GLY A 56 -6.75 -8.13 16.19
C GLY A 56 -6.29 -8.61 14.80
N GLY A 57 -6.01 -9.92 14.67
CA GLY A 57 -5.36 -10.53 13.49
C GLY A 57 -5.90 -10.11 12.11
N ALA A 58 -7.17 -9.71 12.01
CA ALA A 58 -7.79 -9.22 10.78
C ALA A 58 -7.11 -7.98 10.17
N TYR A 59 -6.57 -7.04 10.96
CA TYR A 59 -5.84 -5.90 10.42
C TYR A 59 -4.52 -6.33 9.76
N ASN A 60 -3.80 -7.26 10.41
CA ASN A 60 -2.55 -7.80 9.88
C ASN A 60 -2.80 -8.60 8.59
N GLU A 61 -3.90 -9.35 8.51
CA GLU A 61 -4.27 -10.10 7.31
C GLU A 61 -4.59 -9.18 6.12
N LEU A 62 -5.35 -8.09 6.36
CA LEU A 62 -5.65 -7.10 5.32
C LEU A 62 -4.40 -6.38 4.81
N MET A 63 -3.49 -6.02 5.71
CA MET A 63 -2.20 -5.42 5.34
C MET A 63 -1.30 -6.41 4.61
N LEU A 64 -1.21 -7.66 5.07
CA LEU A 64 -0.44 -8.71 4.40
C LEU A 64 -0.96 -8.96 2.99
N LYS A 65 -2.29 -9.04 2.83
CA LYS A 65 -2.92 -9.19 1.51
C LYS A 65 -2.63 -8.00 0.60
N ASP A 66 -2.68 -6.77 1.14
CA ASP A 66 -2.35 -5.57 0.37
C ASP A 66 -0.88 -5.58 -0.07
N HIS A 67 0.06 -5.89 0.83
CA HIS A 67 1.51 -5.95 0.52
C HIS A 67 1.89 -7.12 -0.37
N THR A 68 1.11 -8.20 -0.35
CA THR A 68 1.28 -9.31 -1.31
C THR A 68 0.81 -8.89 -2.71
N THR A 69 -0.26 -8.09 -2.79
CA THR A 69 -0.84 -7.63 -4.07
C THR A 69 -0.05 -6.46 -4.67
N TYR A 70 0.43 -5.56 -3.83
CA TYR A 70 1.19 -4.36 -4.18
C TYR A 70 2.48 -4.31 -3.35
N PRO A 71 3.52 -5.05 -3.77
CA PRO A 71 4.78 -5.14 -3.05
C PRO A 71 5.44 -3.77 -2.83
N ARG A 72 6.08 -3.63 -1.67
CA ARG A 72 6.82 -2.43 -1.27
C ARG A 72 8.20 -2.84 -0.78
N ASP A 73 9.18 -2.03 -1.12
CA ASP A 73 10.48 -2.07 -0.51
C ASP A 73 10.34 -1.76 0.97
N PRO A 74 11.18 -2.36 1.81
CA PRO A 74 11.02 -2.21 3.26
C PRO A 74 11.10 -0.78 3.78
N GLU A 75 11.78 0.11 3.05
CA GLU A 75 11.85 1.55 3.35
C GLU A 75 10.50 2.27 3.15
N ASN A 76 9.63 1.72 2.31
CA ASN A 76 8.29 2.23 2.02
C ASN A 76 7.19 1.56 2.87
N LEU A 77 7.58 0.78 3.89
CA LEU A 77 6.64 0.17 4.83
C LEU A 77 6.30 1.14 5.98
N PRO A 78 5.01 1.28 6.35
CA PRO A 78 4.57 2.26 7.34
C PRO A 78 5.34 2.19 8.68
N ASP A 79 5.60 1.01 9.21
CA ASP A 79 6.18 0.83 10.56
C ASP A 79 7.70 0.90 10.61
N GLY A 80 8.39 1.20 9.51
CA GLY A 80 9.87 1.24 9.47
C GLY A 80 10.52 -0.07 9.93
N ARG A 81 9.75 -1.16 10.05
CA ARG A 81 10.25 -2.49 10.40
C ARG A 81 11.07 -2.97 9.22
N HIS A 82 12.36 -2.68 9.31
CA HIS A 82 13.40 -3.14 8.43
C HIS A 82 13.17 -4.59 7.99
N ALA A 83 12.96 -4.76 6.69
CA ALA A 83 13.87 -5.51 5.83
C ALA A 83 14.67 -6.65 6.50
N ARG A 84 14.01 -7.63 7.10
CA ARG A 84 14.55 -8.98 7.19
C ARG A 84 13.50 -9.92 7.75
N THR A 85 12.96 -10.78 6.89
CA THR A 85 13.10 -12.25 7.03
C THR A 85 12.61 -12.90 5.72
N GLY A 86 13.57 -13.37 4.91
CA GLY A 86 13.40 -14.32 3.80
C GLY A 86 12.83 -13.76 2.49
N SER A 87 13.36 -14.03 1.30
CA SER A 87 14.43 -14.92 0.88
C SER A 87 14.87 -14.48 -0.51
N SER A 88 16.18 -14.45 -0.69
CA SER A 88 16.91 -14.58 -1.96
C SER A 88 16.20 -15.51 -2.95
N ALA A 89 15.59 -14.96 -4.01
CA ALA A 89 15.10 -15.74 -5.15
C ALA A 89 14.87 -14.89 -6.41
N TRP A 90 15.73 -13.91 -6.75
CA TRP A 90 15.67 -13.26 -8.07
C TRP A 90 17.03 -12.85 -8.67
N THR A 91 18.15 -13.38 -8.14
CA THR A 91 19.51 -13.05 -8.64
C THR A 91 20.13 -14.14 -9.50
N GLU A 92 19.33 -14.89 -10.25
CA GLU A 92 19.84 -15.89 -11.21
C GLU A 92 19.10 -15.82 -12.54
N GLN A 93 19.23 -14.68 -13.23
CA GLN A 93 18.84 -14.56 -14.65
C GLN A 93 19.77 -13.63 -15.47
N ARG A 94 20.96 -13.28 -14.95
CA ARG A 94 21.96 -12.47 -15.68
C ARG A 94 23.37 -13.05 -15.64
N ARG A 95 23.51 -14.37 -15.77
CA ARG A 95 24.78 -15.02 -16.17
C ARG A 95 24.49 -16.21 -17.09
N ALA A 96 23.99 -15.92 -18.29
CA ALA A 96 24.04 -16.84 -19.41
C ALA A 96 24.07 -16.01 -20.70
N SER A 97 25.22 -15.41 -20.98
CA SER A 97 25.63 -14.95 -22.31
C SER A 97 27.14 -14.69 -22.23
N THR A 98 27.90 -15.76 -22.37
CA THR A 98 29.29 -15.74 -22.85
C THR A 98 29.42 -16.92 -23.78
#